data_AF-A0A0F9FIZ2-F1
#
_entry.id   AF-A0A0F9FIZ2-F1
#
_cell.length_a   1.000
_cell.length_b   1.000
_cell.length_c   1.000
_cell.angle_alpha   90.00
_cell.angle_beta   90.00
_cell.angle_gamma   90.00
#
_symmetry.space_group_name_H-M   'P 1'
#
loop_
_entity.id
_entity.type
_entity.pdbx_description
1 polymer ?
#
loop_
_entity_poly.entity_id
_entity_poly.type
_entity_poly.pdbx_seq_one_letter_code
_entity_poly.pdbx_strand_id
1 'polypeptide(L)'
;MYYQRFAVVGVINVTTLDAGLVSLVEEPVRITAILLTVSDYADDIIEGWIGNERVMECPDYIFDTDALEATMSKSTTKIIRLPIEQEIPPGQIFKAGVRCGAVAIDLFGAYEYEKVE
;
A
#
# COMPACT_ATOMS: atom_id res chain seq x y z
N MET A 1 2.57 -11.25 14.75
CA MET A 1 2.34 -10.73 13.39
C MET A 1 0.85 -10.56 13.15
N TYR A 2 0.43 -9.35 12.80
CA TYR A 2 -0.95 -8.94 12.56
C TYR A 2 -1.10 -8.40 11.13
N TYR A 3 -2.33 -8.43 10.63
CA TYR A 3 -2.66 -7.92 9.31
C TYR A 3 -3.85 -6.97 9.37
N GLN A 4 -3.72 -5.80 8.74
CA GLN A 4 -4.82 -4.85 8.60
C GLN A 4 -5.06 -4.59 7.12
N ARG A 5 -6.25 -4.95 6.64
CA ARG A 5 -6.68 -4.69 5.26
C ARG A 5 -6.81 -3.18 5.02
N PHE A 6 -6.41 -2.75 3.83
CA PHE A 6 -6.74 -1.43 3.29
C PHE A 6 -7.25 -1.56 1.84
N ALA A 7 -7.92 -0.51 1.37
CA ALA A 7 -8.28 -0.32 -0.02
C ALA A 7 -8.25 1.18 -0.32
N VAL A 8 -7.76 1.55 -1.50
CA VAL A 8 -7.69 2.93 -1.97
C VAL A 8 -8.35 3.00 -3.33
N VAL A 9 -9.30 3.93 -3.48
CA VAL A 9 -9.92 4.22 -4.77
C VAL A 9 -9.14 5.35 -5.44
N GLY A 10 -8.55 5.08 -6.59
CA GLY A 10 -7.77 6.07 -7.33
C GLY A 10 -8.65 7.21 -7.84
N VAL A 11 -8.07 8.40 -7.94
CA VAL A 11 -8.73 9.57 -8.55
C VAL A 11 -7.75 10.23 -9.50
N ILE A 12 -8.17 10.45 -10.74
CA ILE A 12 -7.36 11.06 -11.80
C ILE A 12 -6.77 12.40 -11.33
N ASN A 13 -5.48 12.62 -11.59
CA ASN A 13 -4.71 13.81 -11.19
C ASN A 13 -4.65 14.07 -9.68
N VAL A 14 -4.83 13.04 -8.84
CA VAL A 14 -4.84 13.17 -7.38
C VAL A 14 -4.01 12.05 -6.74
N THR A 15 -3.36 12.39 -5.62
CA THR A 15 -2.82 11.40 -4.69
C THR A 15 -3.90 11.04 -3.67
N THR A 16 -4.41 9.82 -3.75
CA THR A 16 -5.36 9.29 -2.78
C THR A 16 -4.61 8.41 -1.77
N LEU A 17 -4.80 8.71 -0.48
CA LEU A 17 -4.26 7.93 0.63
C LEU A 17 -5.38 7.16 1.33
N ASP A 18 -5.05 6.03 1.93
CA ASP A 18 -5.96 5.27 2.77
C ASP A 18 -6.17 5.90 4.16
N ALA A 19 -6.95 5.21 4.99
CA ALA A 19 -7.16 5.59 6.39
C ALA A 19 -5.88 5.44 7.22
N GLY A 20 -5.06 4.42 6.95
CA GLY A 20 -3.74 4.18 7.54
C GLY A 20 -3.70 3.21 8.71
N LEU A 21 -2.48 2.84 9.11
CA LEU A 21 -2.13 2.06 10.30
C LEU A 21 -1.62 3.00 11.38
N VAL A 22 -2.38 3.12 12.48
CA VAL A 22 -2.08 4.04 13.58
C VAL A 22 -1.21 3.35 14.63
N SER A 23 -0.13 4.01 15.03
CA SER A 23 0.70 3.62 16.18
C SER A 23 0.28 4.45 17.39
N LEU A 24 -0.28 3.82 18.42
CA LEU A 24 -0.70 4.51 19.64
C LEU A 24 0.45 4.51 20.66
N VAL A 25 0.43 5.44 21.61
CA VAL A 25 1.46 5.50 22.67
C VAL A 25 1.42 4.25 23.55
N GLU A 26 0.22 3.75 23.85
CA GLU A 26 0.01 2.56 24.66
C GLU A 26 0.13 1.26 23.86
N GLU A 27 0.07 1.35 22.52
CA GLU A 27 0.19 0.20 21.61
C GLU A 27 1.05 0.61 20.40
N PRO A 28 2.38 0.69 20.56
CA PRO A 28 3.26 1.06 19.48
C PRO A 28 3.31 -0.06 18.42
N VAL A 29 3.38 0.34 17.16
CA VAL A 29 3.31 -0.57 16.02
C VAL A 29 4.53 -0.41 15.13
N ARG A 30 5.07 -1.56 14.69
CA ARG A 30 6.12 -1.64 13.68
C ARG A 30 5.54 -2.25 12.40
N ILE A 31 5.68 -1.55 11.28
CA ILE A 31 5.30 -2.10 9.97
C ILE A 31 6.43 -2.98 9.45
N THR A 32 6.11 -4.23 9.15
CA THR A 32 7.08 -5.19 8.61
C THR A 32 7.06 -5.14 7.08
N ALA A 33 5.87 -5.19 6.49
CA ALA A 33 5.70 -5.17 5.05
C ALA A 33 4.33 -4.66 4.62
N ILE A 34 4.20 -4.35 3.34
CA ILE A 34 2.92 -4.14 2.67
C ILE A 34 2.70 -5.24 1.66
N LEU A 35 1.52 -5.83 1.71
CA LEU A 35 1.02 -6.79 0.75
C LEU A 35 0.01 -6.05 -0.13
N LEU A 36 0.30 -5.89 -1.42
CA LEU A 36 -0.61 -5.13 -2.28
C LEU A 36 -0.73 -5.66 -3.71
N THR A 37 -1.86 -5.34 -4.32
CA THR A 37 -2.19 -5.55 -5.73
C THR A 37 -2.84 -4.28 -6.30
N VAL A 38 -2.74 -4.12 -7.62
CA VAL A 38 -3.31 -2.99 -8.36
C VAL A 38 -4.47 -3.46 -9.25
N SER A 39 -5.48 -2.62 -9.46
CA SER A 39 -6.62 -2.98 -10.32
C SER A 39 -6.26 -3.05 -11.80
N ASP A 40 -5.28 -2.26 -12.25
CA ASP A 40 -4.79 -2.17 -13.63
C ASP A 40 -3.40 -1.49 -13.64
N TYR A 41 -2.76 -1.42 -14.81
CA TYR A 41 -1.52 -0.65 -15.03
C TYR A 41 -1.80 0.63 -15.81
N ALA A 42 -1.36 1.76 -15.28
CA ALA A 42 -1.65 3.09 -15.76
C ALA A 42 -0.45 4.06 -15.69
N ASP A 43 0.77 3.55 -15.46
CA ASP A 43 1.96 4.35 -15.14
C ASP A 43 1.77 5.22 -13.88
N ASP A 44 0.95 4.74 -12.94
CA ASP A 44 0.67 5.40 -11.68
C ASP A 44 1.73 5.06 -10.63
N ILE A 45 1.79 5.87 -9.57
CA ILE A 45 2.83 5.73 -8.54
C ILE A 45 2.20 5.39 -7.20
N ILE A 46 2.62 4.27 -6.64
CA ILE A 46 2.23 3.82 -5.31
C ILE A 46 3.18 4.45 -4.29
N GLU A 47 2.61 5.06 -3.27
CA GLU A 47 3.34 5.79 -2.24
C GLU A 47 3.01 5.26 -0.85
N GLY A 48 4.02 5.27 0.02
CA GLY A 48 3.88 4.99 1.45
C GLY A 48 4.38 6.18 2.25
N TRP A 49 3.60 6.61 3.23
CA TRP A 49 3.81 7.82 4.00
C TRP A 49 3.78 7.55 5.49
N ILE A 50 4.70 8.15 6.24
CA ILE A 50 4.65 8.23 7.71
C ILE A 50 4.53 9.71 8.06
N GLY A 51 3.35 10.12 8.55
CA GLY A 51 3.05 11.54 8.74
C GLY A 51 3.13 12.32 7.42
N ASN A 52 4.11 13.23 7.32
CA ASN A 52 4.38 14.03 6.11
C ASN A 52 5.63 13.59 5.35
N GLU A 53 6.26 12.49 5.76
CA GLU A 53 7.45 11.95 5.10
C GLU A 53 7.06 10.78 4.22
N ARG A 54 7.50 10.81 2.97
CA ARG A 54 7.30 9.72 2.02
C ARG A 54 8.43 8.71 2.18
N VAL A 55 8.09 7.52 2.65
CA VAL A 55 9.04 6.45 2.97
C VAL A 55 9.12 5.38 1.88
N MET A 56 8.17 5.37 0.95
CA MET A 56 8.08 4.42 -0.15
C MET A 56 7.54 5.10 -1.40
N GLU A 57 8.16 4.82 -2.54
CA GLU A 57 7.67 5.18 -3.87
C GLU A 57 7.97 4.02 -4.82
N CYS A 58 6.94 3.45 -5.44
CA CYS A 58 7.08 2.37 -6.39
C CYS A 58 6.08 2.57 -7.54
N PRO A 59 6.49 2.36 -8.79
CA PRO A 59 5.54 2.35 -9.91
C PRO A 59 4.61 1.14 -9.83
N ASP A 60 3.39 1.30 -10.36
CA ASP A 60 2.32 0.30 -10.37
C ASP A 60 2.67 -1.00 -11.10
N TYR A 61 3.43 -0.95 -12.19
CA TYR A 61 3.81 -2.11 -13.01
C TYR A 61 4.69 -3.14 -12.28
N ILE A 62 5.21 -2.82 -11.10
CA ILE A 62 5.95 -3.77 -10.26
C ILE A 62 4.99 -4.73 -9.56
N PHE A 63 3.74 -4.32 -9.35
CA PHE A 63 2.76 -5.08 -8.58
C PHE A 63 1.90 -5.95 -9.47
N ASP A 64 1.35 -7.03 -8.91
CA ASP A 64 0.46 -7.91 -9.65
C ASP A 64 -0.93 -7.25 -9.80
N THR A 65 -1.55 -7.48 -10.96
CA THR A 65 -2.93 -7.08 -11.25
C THR A 65 -3.87 -8.26 -11.50
N ASP A 66 -5.15 -8.03 -11.22
CA ASP A 66 -6.26 -8.90 -11.60
C ASP A 66 -6.98 -8.42 -12.88
N ALA A 67 -6.50 -7.34 -13.52
CA ALA A 67 -7.01 -6.86 -14.80
C ALA A 67 -7.11 -8.02 -15.81
N LEU A 68 -8.33 -8.22 -16.34
CA LEU A 68 -8.67 -9.34 -17.21
C LEU A 68 -8.27 -9.04 -18.65
N GLU A 69 -7.00 -9.25 -18.98
CA GLU A 69 -6.58 -9.46 -20.37
C GLU A 69 -6.69 -10.95 -20.71
N ALA A 70 -7.41 -11.30 -21.79
CA ALA A 70 -7.78 -12.67 -22.15
C ALA A 70 -6.60 -13.63 -22.39
N THR A 71 -5.36 -13.12 -22.40
CA THR A 71 -4.12 -13.85 -22.69
C THR A 71 -3.09 -13.81 -21.56
N MET A 72 -3.35 -13.14 -20.43
CA MET A 72 -2.37 -13.07 -19.34
C MET A 72 -2.42 -14.31 -18.45
N SER A 73 -1.26 -14.92 -18.24
CA SER A 73 -1.08 -15.99 -17.26
C SER A 73 -1.33 -15.42 -15.86
N LYS A 74 -2.38 -15.90 -15.19
CA LYS A 74 -2.69 -15.48 -13.81
C LYS A 74 -1.67 -16.12 -12.87
N SER A 75 -0.83 -15.31 -12.22
CA SER A 75 -0.03 -15.75 -11.07
C SER A 75 -0.98 -16.36 -10.02
N THR A 76 -0.64 -17.51 -9.44
CA THR A 76 -1.41 -18.14 -8.36
C THR A 76 -0.94 -17.68 -6.97
N THR A 77 0.11 -16.86 -6.92
CA THR A 77 0.76 -16.32 -5.72
C THR A 77 0.74 -14.78 -5.72
N LYS A 78 -0.38 -14.18 -6.15
CA LYS A 78 -0.57 -12.77 -6.57
C LYS A 78 -0.23 -11.65 -5.58
N ILE A 79 0.26 -11.96 -4.39
CA ILE A 79 0.48 -10.93 -3.38
C ILE A 79 1.96 -10.63 -3.29
N ILE A 80 2.35 -9.50 -3.88
CA ILE A 80 3.70 -8.98 -3.74
C ILE A 80 3.85 -8.38 -2.36
N ARG A 81 4.83 -8.89 -1.62
CA ARG A 81 5.22 -8.43 -0.30
C ARG A 81 6.39 -7.48 -0.43
N LEU A 82 6.16 -6.20 -0.17
CA LEU A 82 7.21 -5.18 -0.14
C LEU A 82 7.68 -4.97 1.32
N PRO A 83 8.93 -5.29 1.66
CA PRO A 83 9.45 -5.08 3.01
C PRO A 83 9.66 -3.59 3.28
N ILE A 84 9.17 -3.10 4.42
CA ILE A 84 9.38 -1.73 4.91
C ILE A 84 10.21 -1.76 6.19
N GLU A 85 9.92 -2.70 7.10
CA GLU A 85 10.66 -2.99 8.34
C GLU A 85 10.90 -1.78 9.26
N GLN A 86 9.99 -0.81 9.24
CA GLN A 86 10.13 0.48 9.92
C GLN A 86 9.21 0.59 11.14
N GLU A 87 9.70 1.21 12.21
CA GLU A 87 8.88 1.57 13.37
C GLU A 87 8.05 2.82 13.07
N ILE A 88 6.76 2.78 13.37
CA ILE A 88 5.88 3.93 13.23
C ILE A 88 5.95 4.70 14.56
N PRO A 89 6.43 5.97 14.56
CA PRO A 89 6.53 6.74 15.79
C PRO A 89 5.19 6.80 16.54
N PRO A 90 5.18 6.73 17.89
CA PRO A 90 3.94 6.81 18.66
C PRO A 90 3.15 8.09 18.35
N GLY A 91 1.85 7.93 18.10
CA GLY A 91 0.95 9.02 17.69
C GLY A 91 0.98 9.34 16.19
N GLN A 92 1.80 8.64 15.39
CA GLN A 92 1.81 8.76 13.94
C GLN A 92 1.05 7.63 13.25
N ILE A 93 0.86 7.82 11.94
CA ILE A 93 0.12 6.93 11.09
C ILE A 93 0.94 6.64 9.83
N PHE A 94 1.01 5.36 9.49
CA PHE A 94 1.47 4.93 8.18
C PHE A 94 0.29 4.92 7.21
N LYS A 95 0.43 5.53 6.04
CA LYS A 95 -0.60 5.52 4.99
C LYS A 95 -0.03 5.02 3.68
N ALA A 96 -0.76 4.12 3.03
CA ALA A 96 -0.50 3.73 1.66
C ALA A 96 -1.47 4.46 0.73
N GLY A 97 -1.00 4.75 -0.48
CA GLY A 97 -1.82 5.43 -1.46
C GLY A 97 -1.30 5.29 -2.88
N VAL A 98 -2.09 5.81 -3.81
CA VAL A 98 -1.74 5.89 -5.21
C VAL A 98 -1.83 7.33 -5.67
N ARG A 99 -0.82 7.76 -6.42
CA ARG A 99 -0.81 8.99 -7.19
C ARG A 99 -1.18 8.64 -8.62
N CYS A 100 -2.42 8.96 -8.99
CA CYS A 100 -2.92 8.70 -10.33
C CYS A 100 -2.66 9.88 -11.27
N GLY A 101 -2.16 9.55 -12.47
CA GLY A 101 -2.00 10.49 -13.56
C GLY A 101 -3.29 10.63 -14.36
N ALA A 102 -3.29 10.09 -15.58
CA ALA A 102 -4.38 10.23 -16.55
C ALA A 102 -5.48 9.17 -16.43
N VAL A 103 -5.16 8.01 -15.88
CA VAL A 103 -6.09 6.90 -15.62
C VAL A 103 -6.11 6.67 -14.11
N ALA A 104 -7.26 6.35 -13.55
CA ALA A 104 -7.36 6.02 -12.13
C ALA A 104 -7.29 4.50 -11.95
N ILE A 105 -6.43 4.05 -11.03
CA ILE A 105 -6.35 2.66 -10.59
C ILE A 105 -6.64 2.56 -9.09
N ASP A 106 -7.18 1.42 -8.68
CA ASP A 106 -7.43 1.11 -7.28
C ASP A 106 -6.29 0.26 -6.70
N LEU A 107 -6.02 0.46 -5.42
CA LEU A 107 -5.09 -0.37 -4.64
C LEU A 107 -5.85 -1.23 -3.65
N PHE A 108 -5.45 -2.49 -3.54
CA PHE A 108 -5.96 -3.40 -2.53
C PHE A 108 -4.81 -4.07 -1.82
N GLY A 109 -4.93 -4.24 -0.50
CA GLY A 109 -3.84 -4.84 0.24
C GLY A 109 -4.06 -4.99 1.73
N ALA A 110 -2.99 -5.33 2.41
CA ALA A 110 -2.92 -5.35 3.86
C ALA A 110 -1.54 -4.89 4.35
N TYR A 111 -1.54 -4.19 5.47
CA TYR A 111 -0.34 -3.94 6.27
C TYR A 111 0.00 -5.20 7.06
N GLU A 112 1.22 -5.68 6.94
CA GLU A 112 1.81 -6.67 7.85
C GLU A 112 2.60 -5.94 8.91
N TYR A 113 2.21 -6.11 10.17
CA TYR A 113 2.79 -5.37 11.28
C TYR A 113 2.92 -6.20 12.55
N GLU A 114 3.72 -5.68 13.47
CA GLU A 114 3.92 -6.24 14.80
C GLU A 114 3.62 -5.17 15.84
N LYS A 115 3.00 -5.60 16.94
CA LYS A 115 2.89 -4.75 18.14
C LYS A 115 4.24 -4.81 18.85
N VAL A 116 4.79 -3.65 19.15
CA VAL A 116 6.02 -3.53 19.93
C VAL A 116 5.60 -3.44 21.40
N GLU A 117 6.24 -4.22 22.28
CA GLU A 117 6.05 -4.13 23.74
C GLU A 117 6.98 -3.07 24.35
#